data_AF-N8QB23-F1
#
_entry.id   AF-N8QB23-F1
#
_cell.length_a   1.000
_cell.length_b   1.000
_cell.length_c   1.000
_cell.angle_alpha   90.00
_cell.angle_beta   90.00
_cell.angle_gamma   90.00
#
_symmetry.space_group_name_H-M   'P 1'
#
loop_
_entity.id
_entity.type
_entity.pdbx_description
1 polymer ?
#
loop_
_entity_poly.entity_id
_entity_poly.type
_entity_poly.pdbx_seq_one_letter_code
_entity_poly.pdbx_strand_id
1 'polypeptide(L)'
;MRTHPESGRKALWLNTRSEVELVNYEDQAGNALIQKLREHLLKLEFRYEHQWEEGDIVFWDNQVTLHSRQPFPSDQRRLLKRISLAGGRPF
;
A
#
# COMPACT_ATOMS: atom_id res chain seq x y z
N MET A 1 12.56 -3.31 -4.31
CA MET A 1 12.10 -2.21 -5.19
C MET A 1 11.35 -2.83 -6.36
N ARG A 2 10.27 -2.20 -6.83
CA ARG A 2 9.52 -2.63 -8.03
C ARG A 2 9.63 -1.57 -9.12
N THR A 3 9.68 -2.00 -10.37
CA THR A 3 9.51 -1.14 -11.55
C THR A 3 8.08 -1.23 -12.07
N HIS A 4 7.41 -0.09 -12.25
CA HIS A 4 6.08 -0.06 -12.85
C HIS A 4 6.18 -0.39 -14.35
N PRO A 5 5.41 -1.37 -14.88
CA PRO A 5 5.62 -1.89 -16.24
C PRO A 5 5.38 -0.85 -17.34
N GLU A 6 4.40 0.03 -17.19
CA GLU A 6 4.07 1.03 -18.23
C GLU A 6 4.89 2.32 -18.06
N SER A 7 4.88 2.92 -16.87
CA SER A 7 5.57 4.20 -16.63
C SER A 7 7.09 4.09 -16.40
N GLY A 8 7.64 2.90 -16.17
CA GLY A 8 9.06 2.70 -15.82
C GLY A 8 9.48 3.28 -14.46
N ARG A 9 8.54 3.87 -13.70
CA ARG A 9 8.84 4.48 -12.39
C ARG A 9 9.17 3.41 -11.36
N LYS A 10 10.11 3.73 -10.47
CA LYS A 10 10.47 2.87 -9.34
C LYS A 10 9.59 3.17 -8.14
N ALA A 11 9.15 2.11 -7.45
CA ALA A 11 8.35 2.21 -6.23
C ALA A 11 8.89 1.28 -5.13
N LEU A 12 8.67 1.70 -3.88
CA LEU A 12 8.93 0.86 -2.72
C LEU A 12 7.86 -0.24 -2.64
N TRP A 13 8.30 -1.49 -2.84
CA TRP A 13 7.43 -2.66 -2.80
C TRP A 13 7.51 -3.32 -1.43
N LEU A 14 6.80 -2.72 -0.47
CA LEU A 14 6.78 -3.14 0.92
C LEU A 14 5.39 -2.84 1.51
N ASN A 15 4.81 -3.84 2.18
CA ASN A 15 3.58 -3.66 2.95
C ASN A 15 3.91 -3.21 4.39
N THR A 16 2.98 -2.50 5.04
CA THR A 16 3.12 -2.07 6.43
C THR A 16 2.93 -3.19 7.46
N ARG A 17 2.32 -4.33 7.07
CA ARG A 17 1.93 -5.41 8.00
C ARG A 17 2.50 -6.78 7.69
N SER A 18 2.92 -7.04 6.45
CA SER A 18 3.47 -8.34 6.10
C SER A 18 4.84 -8.54 6.76
N GLU A 19 5.04 -9.69 7.39
CA GLU A 19 6.37 -10.12 7.85
C GLU A 19 7.26 -10.36 6.65
N VAL A 20 8.44 -9.73 6.67
CA VAL A 20 9.43 -9.80 5.60
C VAL A 20 10.82 -9.74 6.22
N GLU A 21 11.78 -10.35 5.54
CA GLU A 21 13.20 -10.25 5.85
C GLU A 21 13.95 -9.69 4.63
N LEU A 22 15.14 -9.16 4.88
CA LEU A 22 16.05 -8.76 3.80
C LEU A 22 17.06 -9.86 3.58
N VAL A 23 16.93 -10.56 2.45
CA VAL A 23 17.86 -11.63 2.06
C VAL A 23 19.28 -11.07 1.96
N ASN A 24 20.25 -11.82 2.51
CA ASN A 24 21.67 -11.46 2.57
C ASN A 24 21.99 -10.26 3.48
N TYR A 25 21.10 -9.91 4.42
CA TYR A 25 21.39 -8.98 5.51
C TYR A 25 21.43 -9.73 6.83
N GLU A 26 22.19 -9.19 7.79
CA GLU A 26 22.09 -9.58 9.19
C GLU A 26 20.71 -9.16 9.74
N ASP A 27 20.09 -10.02 10.55
CA ASP A 27 18.69 -9.87 10.94
C ASP A 27 18.40 -8.53 11.62
N GLN A 28 19.25 -8.06 12.53
CA GLN A 28 19.03 -6.79 13.23
C GLN A 28 19.12 -5.61 12.25
N ALA A 29 20.16 -5.58 11.40
CA ALA A 29 20.32 -4.55 10.38
C ALA A 29 19.17 -4.55 9.37
N GLY A 30 18.72 -5.73 8.92
CA GLY A 30 17.61 -5.89 8.00
C GLY A 30 16.30 -5.37 8.59
N ASN A 31 16.00 -5.77 9.83
CA ASN A 31 14.82 -5.33 10.56
C ASN A 31 14.80 -3.81 10.78
N ALA A 32 15.95 -3.23 11.17
CA ALA A 32 16.08 -1.78 11.34
C ALA A 32 15.80 -1.01 10.03
N LEU A 33 16.28 -1.52 8.89
CA LEU A 33 16.00 -0.91 7.59
C LEU A 33 14.53 -1.05 7.19
N ILE A 34 13.92 -2.22 7.37
CA ILE A 34 12.49 -2.44 7.10
C ILE A 34 11.64 -1.50 7.93
N GLN A 35 11.95 -1.33 9.22
CA GLN A 35 11.25 -0.40 10.10
C GLN A 35 11.33 1.04 9.58
N LYS A 36 12.53 1.52 9.25
CA LYS A 36 12.73 2.87 8.68
C LYS A 36 11.94 3.08 7.39
N LEU A 37 11.88 2.07 6.52
CA LEU A 37 11.10 2.12 5.28
C LEU A 37 9.59 2.17 5.55
N ARG A 38 9.09 1.43 6.56
CA ARG A 38 7.68 1.50 6.98
C ARG A 38 7.34 2.87 7.56
N GLU A 39 8.20 3.45 8.37
CA GLU A 39 8.02 4.81 8.90
C GLU A 39 7.96 5.84 7.77
N HIS A 40 8.82 5.69 6.75
CA HIS A 40 8.78 6.52 5.55
C HIS A 40 7.46 6.39 4.77
N LEU A 41 6.97 5.16 4.56
CA LEU A 41 5.70 4.90 3.86
C LEU A 41 4.48 5.54 4.56
N LEU A 42 4.55 5.74 5.87
CA LEU A 42 3.43 6.24 6.68
C LEU A 42 3.38 7.77 6.82
N LYS A 43 4.36 8.49 6.25
CA LYS A 43 4.39 9.96 6.28
C LYS A 43 3.16 10.56 5.61
N LEU A 44 2.67 11.67 6.18
CA LEU A 44 1.47 12.35 5.72
C LEU A 44 1.59 12.93 4.30
N GLU A 45 2.80 13.28 3.86
CA GLU A 45 3.06 13.79 2.51
C GLU A 45 2.75 12.78 1.38
N PHE A 46 2.71 11.49 1.70
CA PHE A 46 2.35 10.42 0.76
C PHE A 46 0.90 9.97 0.90
N ARG A 47 0.11 10.62 1.77
CA ARG A 47 -1.25 10.22 2.09
C ARG A 47 -2.26 11.00 1.25
N TYR A 48 -3.15 10.26 0.62
CA TYR A 48 -4.43 10.76 0.14
C TYR A 48 -5.54 10.15 1.01
N GLU A 49 -6.49 10.97 1.46
CA GLU A 49 -7.65 10.52 2.21
C GLU A 49 -8.92 10.95 1.46
N HIS A 50 -9.81 9.99 1.24
CA HIS A 50 -11.05 10.21 0.50
C HIS A 50 -12.24 10.16 1.47
N GLN A 51 -13.01 11.24 1.48
CA GLN A 51 -14.32 11.30 2.11
C GLN A 51 -15.34 10.76 1.11
N TRP A 52 -15.99 9.65 1.45
CA TRP A 52 -16.90 8.95 0.56
C TRP A 52 -18.28 9.62 0.53
N GLU A 53 -18.81 9.79 -0.67
CA GLU A 53 -20.21 10.11 -0.93
C GLU A 53 -20.89 9.01 -1.77
N GLU A 54 -22.22 8.98 -1.75
CA GLU A 54 -22.96 8.00 -2.57
C GLU A 54 -22.77 8.29 -4.06
N GLY A 55 -22.34 7.27 -4.80
CA GLY A 55 -22.05 7.39 -6.22
C GLY A 55 -20.56 7.57 -6.55
N ASP A 56 -19.71 7.78 -5.54
CA ASP A 56 -18.27 7.91 -5.75
C ASP A 56 -17.64 6.64 -6.33
N ILE A 57 -16.71 6.85 -7.25
CA ILE A 57 -15.83 5.82 -7.80
C ILE A 57 -14.39 6.25 -7.57
N VAL A 58 -13.67 5.45 -6.78
CA VAL A 58 -12.22 5.59 -6.62
C VAL A 58 -11.53 4.47 -7.38
N PHE A 59 -10.58 4.85 -8.24
CA PHE A 59 -9.67 3.94 -8.92
C PHE A 59 -8.24 4.24 -8.46
N TRP A 60 -7.46 3.19 -8.22
CA TRP A 60 -6.05 3.32 -7.85
C TRP A 60 -5.22 2.21 -8.49
N ASP A 61 -3.94 2.47 -8.68
CA ASP A 61 -2.98 1.46 -9.15
C ASP A 61 -2.43 0.65 -7.96
N ASN A 62 -2.87 -0.60 -7.85
CA ASN A 62 -2.45 -1.51 -6.78
C ASN A 62 -0.99 -1.99 -6.90
N GLN A 63 -0.29 -1.64 -7.99
CA GLN A 63 1.13 -1.97 -8.18
C GLN A 63 2.09 -1.02 -7.45
N VAL A 64 1.65 0.19 -7.11
CA VAL A 64 2.52 1.24 -6.54
C VAL A 64 1.86 2.01 -5.39
N THR A 65 0.66 1.62 -4.97
CA THR A 65 -0.05 2.27 -3.85
C THR A 65 -0.34 1.28 -2.73
N LEU A 66 -0.34 1.81 -1.50
CA LEU A 66 -0.89 1.14 -0.33
C LEU A 66 -2.23 1.80 0.01
N HIS A 67 -3.17 1.03 0.54
CA HIS A 67 -4.44 1.55 1.01
C HIS A 67 -4.86 0.87 2.30
N SER A 68 -5.62 1.60 3.11
CA SER A 68 -6.23 1.10 4.33
C SER A 68 -7.60 1.77 4.52
N ARG A 69 -8.37 1.24 5.46
CA ARG A 69 -9.60 1.88 5.94
C ARG A 69 -9.42 2.27 7.39
N GLN A 70 -9.99 3.40 7.78
CA GLN A 70 -10.20 3.71 9.19
C GLN A 70 -11.28 2.77 9.77
N PRO A 71 -11.26 2.54 11.09
CA PRO A 71 -12.42 2.03 11.80
C PRO A 71 -13.64 2.92 11.54
N PHE A 72 -14.84 2.33 11.52
CA PHE A 72 -16.11 3.06 11.44
C PHE A 72 -17.07 2.46 12.48
N PRO A 73 -18.08 3.21 12.95
CA PRO A 73 -19.01 2.75 13.97
C PRO A 73 -19.69 1.43 13.57
N SER A 74 -19.76 0.48 14.52
CA SER A 74 -20.27 -0.87 14.25
C SER A 74 -21.77 -0.93 13.97
N ASP A 75 -22.51 0.10 14.39
CA ASP A 75 -23.94 0.29 14.16
C ASP A 75 -24.25 0.90 12.77
N GLN A 76 -23.24 1.38 12.06
CA GLN A 76 -23.40 1.92 10.70
C GLN A 76 -23.18 0.85 9.63
N ARG A 77 -24.02 0.88 8.59
CA ARG A 77 -23.88 0.02 7.41
C ARG A 77 -23.02 0.71 6.37
N ARG A 78 -22.01 0.01 5.85
CA ARG A 78 -21.16 0.45 4.73
C ARG A 78 -21.12 -0.62 3.64
N LEU A 79 -21.57 -0.28 2.42
CA LEU A 79 -21.57 -1.17 1.27
C LEU A 79 -20.71 -0.59 0.14
N LEU A 80 -19.74 -1.35 -0.33
CA LEU A 80 -18.94 -1.01 -1.51
C LEU A 80 -18.95 -2.18 -2.47
N LYS A 81 -18.94 -1.87 -3.76
CA LYS A 81 -18.68 -2.84 -4.83
C LYS A 81 -17.26 -2.65 -5.31
N ARG A 82 -16.51 -3.74 -5.47
CA ARG A 82 -15.12 -3.70 -5.92
C ARG A 82 -14.97 -4.59 -7.15
N ILE A 83 -14.33 -4.02 -8.17
CA ILE A 83 -13.79 -4.78 -9.30
C ILE A 83 -12.27 -4.80 -9.13
N SER A 84 -11.66 -5.97 -9.29
CA SER A 84 -10.21 -6.14 -9.19
C SER A 84 -9.67 -6.53 -10.56
N LEU A 85 -8.76 -5.72 -11.08
CA LEU A 85 -8.05 -6.03 -12.32
C LEU A 85 -6.83 -6.89 -12.00
N ALA A 86 -6.61 -7.93 -12.81
CA ALA A 86 -5.43 -8.76 -12.68
C ALA A 86 -4.17 -7.96 -13.06
N GLY A 87 -3.06 -8.22 -12.38
CA GLY A 87 -1.75 -7.63 -12.68
C GLY A 87 -0.74 -8.68 -13.11
N GLY A 88 0.40 -8.22 -13.63
CA GLY A 88 1.55 -9.07 -13.93
C GLY A 88 2.41 -9.37 -12.69
N ARG A 89 3.35 -10.31 -12.85
CA ARG A 89 4.37 -10.60 -11.84
C ARG A 89 5.25 -9.35 -11.62
N PRO A 90 5.48 -8.92 -10.36
CA PRO A 90 6.39 -7.80 -10.07
C PRO A 90 7.84 -8.10 -10.49
N PHE A 91 8.57 -7.08 -10.94
CA PHE A 91 9.99 -7.11 -11.27
C PHE A 91 10.70 -5.81 -10.86
#